data_AF-A0A2G2MRT0-F1
#
_entry.id   AF-A0A2G2MRT0-F1
#
_cell.length_a   1.000
_cell.length_b   1.000
_cell.length_c   1.000
_cell.angle_alpha   90.00
_cell.angle_beta   90.00
_cell.angle_gamma   90.00
#
_symmetry.space_group_name_H-M   'P 1'
#
loop_
_entity.id
_entity.type
_entity.pdbx_description
1 polymer ?
#
loop_
_entity_poly.entity_id
_entity_poly.type
_entity_poly.pdbx_seq_one_letter_code
_entity_poly.pdbx_strand_id
1 'polypeptide(L)'
;MKPTSKELLEEISKNCSNQITFYTFNKTTLRVSDKYRDGRLSALKYIGELIFYYLQEEKSIKHKFREQILTQMQQNSCLNDSDYRNGLYDALNDILDELK
;
A
#
# COMPACT_ATOMS: atom_id res chain seq x y z
N MET A 1 6.75 4.02 18.82
CA MET A 1 6.43 4.54 17.48
C MET A 1 5.04 4.05 17.10
N LYS A 2 4.27 4.84 16.31
CA LYS A 2 3.03 4.33 15.72
C LYS A 2 3.38 3.35 14.58
N PRO A 3 2.60 2.28 14.38
CA PRO A 3 2.85 1.34 13.29
C PRO A 3 2.72 2.02 11.93
N THR A 4 3.50 1.56 10.96
CA THR A 4 3.36 1.95 9.55
C THR A 4 2.07 1.39 8.96
N SER A 5 1.64 1.96 7.83
CA SER A 5 0.48 1.45 7.08
C SER A 5 0.65 -0.02 6.70
N LYS A 6 1.84 -0.40 6.21
CA LYS A 6 2.19 -1.79 5.93
C LYS A 6 2.02 -2.70 7.15
N GLU A 7 2.63 -2.36 8.28
CA GLU A 7 2.58 -3.19 9.50
C GLU A 7 1.14 -3.36 9.99
N LEU A 8 0.35 -2.29 9.97
CA LEU A 8 -1.07 -2.32 10.31
C LEU A 8 -1.85 -3.29 9.39
N LEU A 9 -1.65 -3.18 8.07
CA LEU A 9 -2.33 -4.01 7.09
C LEU A 9 -1.91 -5.49 7.18
N GLU A 10 -0.63 -5.76 7.44
CA GLU A 10 -0.11 -7.12 7.66
C GLU A 10 -0.69 -7.76 8.93
N GLU A 11 -0.82 -6.99 10.02
CA GLU A 11 -1.43 -7.47 11.27
C GLU A 11 -2.91 -7.83 11.06
N ILE A 12 -3.67 -6.96 10.38
CA ILE A 12 -5.09 -7.23 10.07
C ILE A 12 -5.20 -8.44 9.14
N SER A 13 -4.32 -8.57 8.14
CA SER A 13 -4.28 -9.72 7.22
C SER A 13 -4.05 -11.04 7.96
N LYS A 14 -3.11 -11.05 8.91
CA LYS A 14 -2.84 -12.20 9.78
C LYS A 14 -4.08 -12.56 10.60
N ASN A 15 -4.75 -11.57 11.20
CA ASN A 15 -5.99 -11.81 11.94
C ASN A 15 -7.10 -12.38 11.04
N CYS A 16 -7.28 -11.84 9.82
CA CYS A 16 -8.25 -12.37 8.86
C CYS A 16 -7.96 -13.83 8.51
N SER A 17 -6.69 -14.17 8.28
CA SER A 17 -6.24 -15.53 7.96
C SER A 17 -6.52 -16.52 9.10
N ASN A 18 -6.25 -16.09 10.34
CA ASN A 18 -6.58 -16.87 11.53
C ASN A 18 -8.08 -17.12 11.66
N GLN A 19 -8.90 -16.08 11.41
CA GLN A 19 -10.35 -16.22 11.47
C GLN A 19 -10.93 -17.06 10.34
N ILE A 20 -10.41 -16.95 9.12
CA ILE A 20 -10.79 -17.82 8.00
C ILE A 20 -10.53 -19.28 8.38
N THR A 21 -9.35 -19.58 8.91
CA THR A 21 -9.01 -20.92 9.41
C THR A 21 -9.99 -21.36 10.49
N PHE A 22 -10.24 -20.51 11.49
CA PHE A 22 -11.15 -20.81 12.60
C PHE A 22 -12.57 -21.15 12.11
N TYR A 23 -13.16 -20.30 11.27
CA TYR A 23 -14.52 -20.49 10.75
C TYR A 23 -14.60 -21.59 9.67
N THR A 24 -13.49 -21.97 9.02
CA THR A 24 -13.49 -23.06 8.05
C THR A 24 -13.49 -24.43 8.74
N PHE A 25 -12.66 -24.60 9.78
CA PHE A 25 -12.39 -25.93 10.35
C PHE A 25 -13.15 -26.22 11.65
N ASN A 26 -13.49 -25.21 12.46
CA ASN A 26 -14.25 -25.45 13.70
C ASN A 26 -15.75 -25.52 13.39
N LYS A 27 -16.21 -26.62 12.77
CA LYS A 27 -17.63 -26.83 12.49
C LYS A 27 -18.39 -27.52 13.63
N THR A 28 -17.70 -28.32 14.44
CA THR A 28 -18.29 -29.13 15.52
C THR A 28 -18.34 -28.40 16.86
N THR A 29 -17.31 -27.63 17.20
CA THR A 29 -17.20 -26.90 18.47
C THR A 29 -17.87 -25.54 18.42
N LEU A 30 -17.80 -24.84 17.29
CA LEU A 30 -18.44 -23.54 17.09
C LEU A 30 -19.88 -23.71 16.60
N ARG A 31 -20.85 -23.52 17.51
CA ARG A 31 -22.29 -23.60 17.21
C ARG A 31 -22.81 -22.29 16.64
N VAL A 32 -22.68 -22.11 15.33
CA VAL A 32 -23.28 -21.02 14.55
C VAL A 32 -24.00 -21.60 13.33
N SER A 33 -24.95 -20.86 12.76
CA SER A 33 -25.62 -21.30 11.54
C SER A 33 -24.66 -21.27 10.34
N ASP A 34 -24.91 -22.13 9.35
CA ASP A 34 -24.10 -22.17 8.12
C ASP A 34 -24.14 -20.81 7.39
N LYS A 35 -25.32 -20.19 7.31
CA LYS A 35 -25.47 -18.85 6.71
C LYS A 35 -24.60 -17.78 7.40
N TYR A 36 -24.51 -17.82 8.74
CA TYR A 36 -23.64 -16.90 9.48
C TYR A 36 -22.17 -17.16 9.15
N ARG A 37 -21.77 -18.43 9.13
CA ARG A 37 -20.39 -18.84 8.79
C ARG A 37 -20.02 -18.41 7.38
N ASP A 38 -20.90 -18.62 6.42
CA ASP A 38 -20.70 -18.22 5.03
C ASP A 38 -20.55 -16.70 4.92
N GLY A 39 -21.41 -15.93 5.59
CA GLY A 39 -21.30 -14.46 5.64
C GLY A 39 -19.97 -13.99 6.21
N ARG A 40 -19.51 -14.60 7.32
CA ARG A 40 -18.19 -14.30 7.92
C ARG A 40 -17.05 -14.61 6.96
N LEU A 41 -17.05 -15.80 6.34
CA LEU A 41 -16.00 -16.20 5.42
C LEU A 41 -15.95 -15.32 4.18
N SER A 42 -17.11 -14.97 3.60
CA SER A 42 -17.17 -14.04 2.47
C SER A 42 -16.62 -12.66 2.81
N ALA A 43 -17.02 -12.09 3.95
CA ALA A 43 -16.52 -10.79 4.39
C ALA A 43 -15.00 -10.82 4.64
N LEU A 44 -14.49 -11.85 5.32
CA LEU A 44 -13.06 -11.99 5.61
C LEU A 44 -12.21 -12.13 4.33
N LYS A 45 -12.71 -12.86 3.33
CA LYS A 45 -12.05 -12.99 2.02
C LYS A 45 -12.00 -11.64 1.29
N TYR A 46 -13.14 -10.95 1.22
CA TYR A 46 -13.22 -9.60 0.63
C TYR A 46 -12.25 -8.63 1.31
N ILE A 47 -12.21 -8.63 2.65
CA ILE A 47 -11.26 -7.78 3.40
C ILE A 47 -9.81 -8.16 3.06
N GLY A 48 -9.50 -9.44 2.94
CA GLY A 48 -8.18 -9.91 2.52
C GLY A 48 -7.76 -9.38 1.14
N GLU A 49 -8.66 -9.41 0.17
CA GLU A 49 -8.44 -8.83 -1.17
C GLU A 49 -8.24 -7.31 -1.11
N LEU A 50 -9.04 -6.62 -0.29
CA LEU A 50 -8.92 -5.18 -0.09
C LEU A 50 -7.58 -4.79 0.55
N ILE A 51 -7.12 -5.55 1.54
CA ILE A 51 -5.80 -5.37 2.16
C ILE A 51 -4.70 -5.56 1.10
N PHE A 52 -4.80 -6.61 0.29
CA PHE A 52 -3.83 -6.85 -0.78
C PHE A 52 -3.78 -5.67 -1.76
N TYR A 53 -4.94 -5.15 -2.18
CA TYR A 53 -5.01 -3.95 -3.03
C TYR A 53 -4.25 -2.77 -2.41
N TYR A 54 -4.53 -2.44 -1.14
CA TYR A 54 -3.88 -1.31 -0.50
C TYR A 54 -2.37 -1.50 -0.26
N LEU A 55 -1.91 -2.73 -0.02
CA LEU A 55 -0.48 -3.03 0.04
C LEU A 55 0.22 -2.81 -1.30
N GLN A 56 -0.45 -3.08 -2.44
CA GLN A 56 0.09 -2.76 -3.76
C GLN A 56 0.08 -1.25 -4.02
N GLU A 57 -0.99 -0.56 -3.62
CA GLU A 57 -1.04 0.90 -3.70
C GLU A 57 0.07 1.54 -2.86
N GLU A 58 0.36 1.05 -1.66
CA GLU A 58 1.46 1.54 -0.82
C GLU A 58 2.82 1.36 -1.51
N LYS A 59 3.08 0.21 -2.12
CA LYS A 59 4.30 -0.01 -2.93
C LYS A 59 4.39 0.95 -4.11
N SER A 60 3.25 1.30 -4.70
CA SER A 60 3.20 2.24 -5.82
C SER A 60 3.55 3.67 -5.42
N ILE A 61 3.43 4.04 -4.14
CA ILE A 61 3.69 5.42 -3.67
C ILE A 61 5.13 5.85 -4.00
N LYS A 62 6.13 5.00 -3.71
CA LYS A 62 7.54 5.31 -4.02
C LYS A 62 7.73 5.57 -5.51
N HIS A 63 7.11 4.76 -6.36
CA HIS A 63 7.19 4.92 -7.80
C HIS A 63 6.46 6.19 -8.27
N LYS A 64 5.21 6.40 -7.85
CA LYS A 64 4.42 7.61 -8.16
C LYS A 64 5.17 8.88 -7.74
N PHE A 65 5.80 8.89 -6.58
CA PHE A 65 6.60 10.02 -6.11
C PHE A 65 7.80 10.31 -7.02
N ARG A 66 8.56 9.27 -7.40
CA ARG A 66 9.66 9.39 -8.36
C ARG A 66 9.21 9.94 -9.71
N GLU A 67 8.11 9.41 -10.26
CA GLU A 67 7.56 9.88 -11.54
C GLU A 67 7.13 11.35 -11.49
N GLN A 68 6.61 11.82 -10.36
CA GLN A 68 6.27 13.23 -10.17
C GLN A 68 7.51 14.13 -10.20
N ILE A 69 8.63 13.71 -9.60
CA ILE A 69 9.89 14.45 -9.67
C ILE A 69 10.40 14.52 -11.12
N LEU A 70 10.38 13.40 -11.84
CA LEU A 70 10.79 13.37 -13.25
C LEU A 70 9.86 14.23 -14.13
N THR A 71 8.56 14.23 -13.85
CA THR A 71 7.58 15.09 -14.55
C THR A 71 7.87 16.57 -14.29
N GLN A 72 8.20 16.96 -13.06
CA GLN A 72 8.64 18.31 -12.72
C GLN A 72 9.90 18.71 -13.51
N MET A 73 10.90 17.82 -13.61
CA MET A 73 12.09 18.07 -14.43
C MET A 73 11.74 18.25 -15.91
N GLN A 74 10.80 17.48 -16.44
CA GLN A 74 10.36 17.62 -17.83
C GLN A 74 9.59 18.93 -18.07
N GLN A 75 8.71 19.31 -17.15
CA GLN A 75 7.93 20.56 -17.25
C GLN A 75 8.83 21.80 -17.22
N ASN A 76 9.91 21.75 -16.47
CA ASN A 76 10.90 22.83 -16.37
C ASN A 76 11.97 22.79 -17.48
N SER A 77 11.87 21.87 -18.44
CA SER A 77 12.84 21.78 -19.55
C SER A 77 12.81 22.98 -20.50
N CYS A 78 11.72 23.75 -20.49
CA CYS A 78 11.59 24.98 -21.26
C CYS A 78 12.29 26.19 -20.60
N LEU A 79 12.82 26.03 -19.38
CA LEU A 79 13.57 27.10 -18.72
C LEU A 79 14.90 27.34 -19.46
N ASN A 80 15.19 28.61 -19.68
CA ASN A 80 16.47 29.04 -20.21
C ASN A 80 17.61 28.62 -19.27
N ASP A 81 18.77 28.39 -19.87
CA ASP A 81 19.98 28.09 -19.10
C ASP A 81 20.31 29.25 -18.16
N SER A 82 20.20 28.99 -16.87
CA SER A 82 20.29 30.00 -15.82
C SER A 82 20.65 29.33 -14.49
N ASP A 83 21.24 30.09 -13.59
CA ASP A 83 21.56 29.61 -12.24
C ASP A 83 20.31 29.11 -11.50
N TYR A 84 19.15 29.71 -11.77
CA TYR A 84 17.87 29.25 -11.25
C TYR A 84 17.52 27.84 -11.75
N ARG A 85 17.66 27.59 -13.06
CA ARG A 85 17.42 26.27 -13.64
C ARG A 85 18.37 25.27 -13.01
N ASN A 86 19.67 25.57 -12.93
CA ASN A 86 20.66 24.66 -12.39
C ASN A 86 20.35 24.30 -10.92
N GLY A 87 20.08 25.29 -10.07
CA GLY A 87 19.70 25.04 -8.68
C GLY A 87 18.40 24.23 -8.52
N LEU A 88 17.42 24.41 -9.41
CA LEU A 88 16.20 23.59 -9.44
C LEU A 88 16.52 22.13 -9.78
N TYR A 89 17.32 21.89 -10.82
CA TYR A 89 17.67 20.53 -11.24
C TYR A 89 18.58 19.83 -10.23
N ASP A 90 19.51 20.54 -9.61
CA ASP A 90 20.37 20.01 -8.55
C ASP A 90 19.52 19.47 -7.39
N ALA A 91 18.60 20.28 -6.87
CA ALA A 91 17.70 19.86 -5.79
C ALA A 91 16.83 18.65 -6.17
N LEU A 92 16.31 18.60 -7.40
CA LEU A 92 15.51 17.46 -7.86
C LEU A 92 16.36 16.19 -8.02
N ASN A 93 17.61 16.31 -8.48
CA ASN A 93 18.54 15.20 -8.62
C ASN A 93 18.99 14.65 -7.26
N ASP A 94 19.27 15.52 -6.29
CA ASP A 94 19.65 15.12 -4.93
C ASP A 94 18.58 14.23 -4.30
N ILE A 95 17.30 14.62 -4.40
CA ILE A 95 16.18 13.82 -3.89
C ILE A 95 16.01 12.51 -4.67
N LEU A 96 16.24 12.50 -5.99
CA LEU A 96 16.22 11.26 -6.78
C LEU A 96 17.31 10.27 -6.34
N ASP A 97 18.47 10.78 -5.92
CA ASP A 97 19.56 9.98 -5.39
C ASP A 97 19.25 9.40 -4.01
N GLU A 98 18.56 10.14 -3.13
CA GLU A 98 18.06 9.62 -1.86
C GLU A 98 16.99 8.54 -2.01
N LEU A 99 16.26 8.53 -3.13
CA LEU A 99 15.22 7.54 -3.42
C LEU A 99 15.75 6.21 -3.97
N LYS A 100 17.05 6.06 -4.25
CA LYS A 100 17.65 4.79 -4.67
C LYS A 100 17.46 3.72 -3.59
#